data_AF-A0A353RCW8-F1
#
_entry.id   AF-A0A353RCW8-F1
#
_cell.length_a   1.000
_cell.length_b   1.000
_cell.length_c   1.000
_cell.angle_alpha   90.00
_cell.angle_beta   90.00
_cell.angle_gamma   90.00
#
_symmetry.space_group_name_H-M   'P 1'
#
loop_
_entity.id
_entity.type
_entity.pdbx_description
1 polymer ?
#
loop_
_entity_poly.entity_id
_entity_poly.type
_entity_poly.pdbx_seq_one_letter_code
_entity_poly.pdbx_strand_id
1 'polypeptide(L)'
;FAILGIGNVQGSTTVGLNYLLVFAIIVSVGMSLGGLTGYAINPARDLGPRLAHAALPIKNKGGSDWSYGLVVPVFGPIVGGLLATLLFVAIPW
;
A
#
# COMPACT_ATOMS: atom_id res chain seq x y z
N PHE A 1 1.14 0.84 10.93
CA PHE A 1 1.77 1.65 11.98
C PHE A 1 1.44 3.13 11.87
N ALA A 2 2.07 3.93 11.00
CA ALA A 2 1.90 5.39 10.98
C ALA A 2 0.44 5.86 10.78
N ILE A 3 -0.33 5.17 9.92
CA ILE A 3 -1.76 5.46 9.72
C ILE A 3 -2.57 5.29 11.01
N LEU A 4 -2.29 4.27 11.83
CA LEU A 4 -2.93 4.09 13.13
C LEU A 4 -2.54 5.20 14.11
N GLY A 5 -1.26 5.63 14.08
CA GLY A 5 -0.78 6.75 14.88
C GLY A 5 -1.48 8.08 14.59
N ILE A 6 -1.88 8.35 13.34
CA ILE A 6 -2.70 9.52 12.99
C ILE A 6 -4.04 9.51 13.75
N GLY A 7 -4.62 8.32 13.97
CA GLY A 7 -5.87 8.16 14.73
C GLY A 7 -5.79 8.66 16.18
N ASN A 8 -4.59 8.74 16.76
CA ASN A 8 -4.38 9.26 18.10
C ASN A 8 -4.27 10.80 18.15
N VAL A 9 -4.21 11.47 16.99
CA VAL A 9 -4.13 12.94 16.92
C VAL A 9 -5.54 13.53 17.01
N GLN A 10 -5.87 14.12 18.15
CA GLN A 10 -7.17 14.74 18.40
C GLN A 10 -7.48 15.83 17.36
N GLY A 11 -8.71 15.85 16.85
CA GLY A 11 -9.17 16.82 15.87
C GLY A 11 -8.66 16.60 14.44
N SER A 12 -7.70 15.70 14.20
CA SER A 12 -7.12 15.46 12.87
C SER A 12 -8.15 15.00 11.82
N THR A 13 -9.13 14.21 12.24
CA THR A 13 -10.19 13.73 11.35
C THR A 13 -11.26 14.79 11.11
N THR A 14 -11.57 15.61 12.14
CA THR A 14 -12.59 16.66 12.08
C THR A 14 -12.28 17.72 11.03
N VAL A 15 -11.01 18.09 10.89
CA VAL A 15 -10.55 19.08 9.91
C VAL A 15 -10.02 18.46 8.61
N GLY A 16 -10.10 17.14 8.45
CA GLY A 16 -9.59 16.41 7.27
C GLY A 16 -8.06 16.34 7.15
N LEU A 17 -7.31 16.74 8.18
CA LEU A 17 -5.85 16.69 8.22
C LEU A 17 -5.32 15.25 8.08
N ASN A 18 -6.08 14.27 8.56
CA ASN A 18 -5.77 12.84 8.40
C ASN A 18 -5.54 12.45 6.92
N TYR A 19 -6.29 13.01 5.97
CA TYR A 19 -6.10 12.72 4.55
C TYR A 19 -4.78 13.27 4.01
N LEU A 20 -4.42 14.50 4.40
CA LEU A 20 -3.14 15.11 4.03
C LEU A 20 -1.96 14.31 4.62
N LEU A 21 -2.10 13.85 5.86
CA LEU A 21 -1.06 13.04 6.52
C LEU A 21 -0.92 11.65 5.87
N VAL A 22 -2.03 11.01 5.49
CA VAL A 22 -1.99 9.75 4.73
C VAL A 22 -1.31 9.95 3.37
N PHE A 23 -1.65 11.03 2.66
CA PHE A 23 -0.97 11.39 1.42
C PHE A 23 0.55 11.58 1.63
N ALA A 24 0.95 12.33 2.65
CA ALA A 24 2.35 12.57 2.96
C ALA A 24 3.11 11.26 3.25
N ILE A 25 2.48 10.29 3.95
CA ILE A 25 3.05 8.95 4.16
C ILE A 25 3.27 8.23 2.83
N ILE A 26 2.27 8.22 1.95
CA ILE A 26 2.37 7.53 0.65
C ILE A 26 3.49 8.15 -0.20
N VAL A 27 3.59 9.48 -0.25
CA VAL A 27 4.67 10.19 -0.95
C VAL A 27 6.03 9.86 -0.36
N SER A 28 6.17 9.92 0.97
CA SER A 28 7.42 9.61 1.66
C SER A 28 7.89 8.18 1.35
N VAL A 29 7.00 7.19 1.38
CA VAL A 29 7.30 5.80 1.02
C VAL A 29 7.70 5.69 -0.46
N GLY A 30 6.98 6.38 -1.35
CA GLY A 30 7.31 6.38 -2.78
C GLY A 30 8.69 6.97 -3.07
N MET A 31 9.05 8.08 -2.41
CA MET A 31 10.35 8.74 -2.61
C MET A 31 11.52 7.99 -1.98
N SER A 32 11.30 7.31 -0.84
CA SER A 32 12.37 6.61 -0.11
C SER A 32 12.56 5.15 -0.50
N LEU A 33 11.46 4.44 -0.79
CA LEU A 33 11.44 2.98 -1.00
C LEU A 33 10.83 2.57 -2.34
N GLY A 34 10.36 3.52 -3.16
CA GLY A 34 9.66 3.23 -4.41
C GLY A 34 10.51 2.53 -5.47
N GLY A 35 11.82 2.78 -5.49
CA GLY A 35 12.72 2.20 -6.52
C GLY A 35 12.82 0.68 -6.50
N LEU A 36 12.52 0.03 -5.38
CA LEU A 36 12.67 -1.42 -5.23
C LEU A 36 11.51 -2.21 -5.85
N THR A 37 10.27 -1.74 -5.66
CA THR A 37 9.05 -2.49 -6.05
C THR A 37 7.93 -1.61 -6.59
N GLY A 38 8.17 -0.32 -6.83
CA GLY A 38 7.14 0.64 -7.23
C GLY A 38 6.13 0.97 -6.12
N TYR A 39 6.55 0.87 -4.85
CA TYR A 39 5.72 1.07 -3.66
C TYR A 39 4.37 0.33 -3.77
N ALA A 40 4.46 -0.98 -4.03
CA ALA A 40 3.32 -1.89 -4.19
C ALA A 40 2.57 -2.16 -2.87
N ILE A 41 2.28 -1.12 -2.09
CA ILE A 41 1.73 -1.13 -0.72
C ILE A 41 0.21 -1.35 -0.65
N ASN A 42 -0.44 -1.61 -1.79
CA ASN A 42 -1.89 -1.78 -1.89
C ASN A 42 -2.23 -2.87 -2.90
N PRO A 43 -2.83 -4.00 -2.46
CA PRO A 43 -3.22 -5.11 -3.34
C PRO A 43 -4.18 -4.69 -4.45
N ALA A 44 -5.17 -3.84 -4.16
CA ALA A 44 -6.14 -3.38 -5.16
C ALA A 44 -5.48 -2.50 -6.24
N ARG A 45 -4.49 -1.69 -5.85
CA ARG A 45 -3.72 -0.82 -6.75
C ARG A 45 -2.88 -1.61 -7.76
N ASP A 46 -2.55 -2.86 -7.47
CA ASP A 46 -1.82 -3.75 -8.38
C ASP A 46 -2.73 -4.75 -9.09
N LEU A 47 -3.57 -5.47 -8.35
CA LEU A 47 -4.38 -6.56 -8.88
C LEU A 47 -5.41 -6.09 -9.92
N GLY A 48 -6.05 -4.95 -9.69
CA GLY A 48 -7.04 -4.40 -10.63
C GLY A 48 -6.44 -4.14 -12.02
N PRO A 49 -5.39 -3.29 -12.13
CA PRO A 49 -4.69 -3.08 -13.40
C PRO A 49 -4.12 -4.37 -14.01
N ARG A 50 -3.66 -5.31 -13.19
CA ARG A 50 -3.12 -6.59 -13.66
C ARG A 50 -4.19 -7.50 -14.27
N LEU A 51 -5.36 -7.59 -13.66
CA LEU A 51 -6.52 -8.30 -14.21
C LEU A 51 -6.95 -7.68 -15.54
N ALA A 52 -6.99 -6.35 -15.63
CA ALA A 52 -7.28 -5.65 -16.88
C ALA A 52 -6.21 -5.95 -17.95
N HIS A 53 -4.92 -5.91 -17.60
CA HIS A 53 -3.83 -6.29 -18.50
C HIS A 53 -3.95 -7.74 -18.99
N ALA A 54 -4.35 -8.67 -18.13
CA ALA A 54 -4.55 -10.07 -18.49
C ALA A 54 -5.74 -10.27 -19.43
N ALA A 55 -6.88 -9.63 -19.13
CA ALA A 55 -8.13 -9.81 -19.87
C ALA A 55 -8.19 -9.04 -21.19
N LEU A 56 -7.63 -7.83 -21.27
CA LEU A 56 -7.79 -6.98 -22.44
C LEU A 56 -6.88 -7.42 -23.61
N PRO A 57 -7.37 -7.36 -24.86
CA PRO A 57 -6.57 -7.66 -26.04
C PRO A 57 -5.65 -6.48 -26.38
N ILE A 58 -4.46 -6.47 -25.78
CA ILE A 58 -3.43 -5.44 -26.00
C ILE A 58 -2.41 -6.00 -26.99
N LYS A 59 -2.23 -5.31 -28.13
CA LYS A 59 -1.26 -5.70 -29.17
C LYS A 59 0.16 -5.72 -28.60
N ASN A 60 0.91 -6.78 -28.85
CA ASN A 60 2.28 -6.98 -28.39
C ASN A 60 2.46 -6.93 -26.85
N LYS A 61 1.43 -7.28 -26.07
CA LYS A 61 1.57 -7.33 -24.60
C LYS A 61 2.48 -8.46 -24.15
N GLY A 62 3.27 -8.21 -23.12
CA GLY A 62 4.04 -9.24 -22.43
C GLY A 62 3.18 -10.11 -21.50
N GLY A 63 3.84 -10.95 -20.71
CA GLY A 63 3.17 -11.68 -19.62
C GLY A 63 2.66 -10.74 -18.52
N SER A 64 1.64 -11.17 -17.78
CA SER A 64 1.09 -10.38 -16.65
C SER A 64 1.84 -10.58 -15.33
N ASP A 65 2.96 -11.31 -15.35
CA ASP A 65 3.83 -11.61 -14.19
C ASP A 65 3.08 -11.89 -12.88
N TRP A 66 2.28 -12.96 -12.89
CA TRP A 66 1.42 -13.33 -11.76
C TRP A 66 2.19 -13.78 -10.53
N SER A 67 3.37 -14.40 -10.72
CA SER A 67 4.21 -14.83 -9.59
C SER A 67 4.66 -13.62 -8.77
N TYR A 68 5.22 -12.60 -9.45
CA TYR A 68 5.55 -11.33 -8.79
C TYR A 68 4.30 -10.66 -8.22
N GLY A 69 3.24 -10.55 -9.03
CA GLY A 69 1.98 -9.86 -8.68
C GLY A 69 1.25 -10.43 -7.46
N LEU A 70 1.34 -11.74 -7.21
CA LEU A 70 0.75 -12.36 -6.03
C LEU A 70 1.65 -12.22 -4.80
N VAL A 71 2.95 -12.48 -4.94
CA VAL A 71 3.86 -12.49 -3.79
C VAL A 71 4.13 -11.08 -3.28
N VAL A 72 4.55 -10.17 -4.17
CA VAL A 72 5.06 -8.86 -3.74
C VAL A 72 3.92 -7.85 -3.55
N PRO A 73 3.05 -7.55 -4.53
CA PRO A 73 1.97 -6.57 -4.37
C PRO A 73 0.71 -7.04 -3.62
N VAL A 74 0.42 -8.33 -3.56
CA VAL A 74 -0.79 -8.84 -2.88
C VAL A 74 -0.46 -9.32 -1.47
N PHE A 75 0.34 -10.38 -1.31
CA PHE A 75 0.63 -10.94 0.01
C PHE A 75 1.56 -10.03 0.83
N GLY A 76 2.56 -9.40 0.21
CA GLY A 76 3.49 -8.48 0.88
C GLY A 76 2.78 -7.41 1.73
N PRO A 77 1.90 -6.57 1.15
CA PRO A 77 1.16 -5.55 1.89
C PRO A 77 0.22 -6.10 2.95
N ILE A 78 -0.44 -7.24 2.69
CA ILE A 78 -1.36 -7.85 3.67
C ILE A 78 -0.58 -8.25 4.91
N VAL A 79 0.51 -9.01 4.74
CA VAL A 79 1.35 -9.44 5.85
C VAL A 79 1.98 -8.24 6.55
N GLY A 80 2.54 -7.29 5.79
CA GLY A 80 3.12 -6.07 6.35
C GLY A 80 2.12 -5.22 7.14
N GLY A 81 0.88 -5.09 6.64
CA GLY A 81 -0.20 -4.39 7.31
C GLY A 81 -0.62 -5.07 8.62
N LEU A 82 -0.76 -6.39 8.62
CA LEU A 82 -1.06 -7.17 9.82
C LEU A 82 0.06 -7.04 10.86
N LEU A 83 1.31 -7.24 10.47
CA LEU A 83 2.47 -7.08 11.36
C LEU A 83 2.56 -5.66 11.93
N ALA A 84 2.35 -4.64 11.10
CA ALA A 84 2.41 -3.26 11.53
C ALA A 84 1.26 -2.86 12.47
N THR A 85 0.10 -3.54 12.38
CA THR A 85 -1.02 -3.36 13.31
C THR A 85 -0.77 -4.11 14.62
N LEU A 86 -0.30 -5.35 14.56
CA LEU A 86 0.05 -6.14 15.75
C LEU A 86 1.15 -5.45 16.57
N LEU A 87 2.20 -4.96 15.89
CA LEU A 87 3.26 -4.18 16.53
C LEU A 87 2.71 -2.91 17.18
N PHE A 88 1.73 -2.26 16.54
CA PHE A 88 1.09 -1.07 17.12
C PHE A 88 0.29 -1.40 18.39
N VAL A 89 -0.41 -2.53 18.42
CA VAL A 89 -1.18 -2.92 19.61
C VAL A 89 -0.27 -3.43 20.75
N ALA A 90 0.87 -4.04 20.41
CA ALA A 90 1.75 -4.67 21.40
C ALA A 90 2.58 -3.70 22.23
N ILE A 91 2.87 -2.50 21.73
CA ILE A 91 3.77 -1.58 22.43
C ILE A 91 2.93 -0.71 23.39
N PRO A 92 3.33 -0.62 24.67
CA PRO A 92 2.61 0.15 25.68
C PRO A 92 3.05 1.60 25.63
N TRP A 93 2.43 2.36 24.73
CA TRP A 93 2.53 3.82 24.68
C TRP A 93 1.21 4.47 25.09
#